data_AF-A0A950MYF5-F1
#
_entry.id   AF-A0A950MYF5-F1
#
_cell.length_a   1.000
_cell.length_b   1.000
_cell.length_c   1.000
_cell.angle_alpha   90.00
_cell.angle_beta   90.00
_cell.angle_gamma   90.00
#
_symmetry.space_group_name_H-M   'P 1'
#
loop_
_entity.id
_entity.type
_entity.pdbx_description
1 polymer ?
#
loop_
_entity_poly.entity_id
_entity_poly.type
_entity_poly.pdbx_seq_one_letter_code
_entity_poly.pdbx_strand_id
1 'polypeptide(L)' 'DEFLLMGLRLSEGVDPRAFEKVSGRLIDPDRIRSLIEDGFLERDERGRIRVTAMGAPLLDTVVADVAA' A
#
# COMPACT_ATOMS: atom_id res chain seq x y z
N ASP A 1 -0.35 6.18 9.24
CA ASP A 1 -0.41 4.83 9.85
C ASP A 1 0.95 4.14 9.86
N GLU A 2 1.50 3.92 11.05
CA GLU A 2 2.78 3.23 11.24
C GLU A 2 2.73 1.77 10.75
N PHE A 3 1.58 1.11 10.85
CA PHE A 3 1.35 -0.24 10.32
C PHE A 3 1.44 -0.32 8.78
N LEU A 4 0.89 0.67 8.06
CA LEU A 4 0.95 0.72 6.60
C LEU A 4 2.39 1.02 6.15
N LEU A 5 3.05 1.97 6.82
CA LEU A 5 4.45 2.32 6.60
C LEU A 5 5.39 1.13 6.83
N MET A 6 5.21 0.40 7.92
CA MET A 6 6.02 -0.79 8.22
C MET A 6 5.73 -1.93 7.24
N GLY A 7 4.47 -2.19 6.91
CA GLY A 7 4.09 -3.28 6.00
C GLY A 7 4.52 -3.05 4.55
N LEU A 8 4.43 -1.82 4.03
CA LEU A 8 4.88 -1.49 2.67
C LEU A 8 6.41 -1.43 2.55
N ARG A 9 7.10 -1.17 3.67
CA ARG A 9 8.58 -1.18 3.74
C ARG A 9 9.16 -2.60 3.85
N LEU A 10 8.35 -3.58 4.25
CA LEU A 10 8.72 -4.99 4.21
C LEU A 10 8.54 -5.53 2.79
N SER A 11 9.51 -6.30 2.30
CA SER A 11 9.44 -6.96 1.00
C SER A 11 8.20 -7.85 0.84
N GLU A 12 7.49 -8.22 1.90
CA GLU A 12 6.26 -9.03 1.83
C GLU A 12 5.00 -8.23 1.46
N GLY A 13 5.00 -6.90 1.62
CA GLY A 13 3.85 -6.03 1.37
C GLY A 13 2.74 -6.09 2.43
N VAL A 14 1.66 -5.36 2.17
CA VAL A 14 0.47 -5.25 3.01
C VAL A 14 -0.68 -6.05 2.41
N ASP A 15 -1.33 -6.90 3.21
CA ASP A 15 -2.67 -7.41 2.88
C ASP A 15 -3.71 -6.33 3.22
N PRO A 16 -4.48 -5.82 2.24
CA PRO A 16 -5.50 -4.80 2.47
C PRO A 16 -6.55 -5.20 3.51
N ARG A 17 -6.91 -6.49 3.57
CA ARG A 17 -7.89 -7.01 4.53
C ARG A 17 -7.32 -7.10 5.94
N ALA A 18 -6.03 -7.40 6.06
CA ALA A 18 -5.35 -7.38 7.35
C ALA A 18 -5.20 -5.94 7.86
N PHE A 19 -4.87 -5.00 6.96
CA PHE A 19 -4.84 -3.58 7.29
C PHE A 19 -6.19 -3.10 7.82
N GLU A 20 -7.29 -3.38 7.11
CA GLU A 20 -8.64 -3.00 7.54
C GLU A 20 -8.99 -3.52 8.95
N LYS A 21 -8.66 -4.78 9.25
CA LYS A 21 -8.91 -5.37 10.57
C LYS A 21 -8.12 -4.71 11.70
N VAL A 22 -6.91 -4.23 11.42
CA VAL A 22 -6.01 -3.64 12.43
C VAL A 22 -6.27 -2.14 12.60
N SER A 23 -6.46 -1.41 11.50
CA SER A 23 -6.64 0.05 11.50
C SER A 23 -8.10 0.48 11.64
N GLY A 24 -9.05 -0.42 11.34
CA GLY A 24 -10.47 -0.09 11.23
C GLY A 24 -10.80 0.80 10.02
N ARG A 25 -9.85 0.98 9.09
CA ARG A 25 -9.99 1.82 7.90
C ARG A 25 -9.92 1.00 6.63
N LEU A 26 -10.79 1.32 5.68
CA LEU A 26 -10.75 0.78 4.34
C LEU A 26 -9.75 1.57 3.50
N ILE A 27 -8.95 0.85 2.72
CA ILE A 27 -8.16 1.45 1.65
C ILE A 27 -9.05 1.59 0.43
N ASP A 28 -9.10 2.78 -0.17
CA ASP A 28 -9.83 3.01 -1.41
C ASP A 28 -9.26 2.14 -2.54
N PRO A 29 -10.05 1.20 -3.11
CA PRO A 29 -9.59 0.33 -4.19
C PRO A 29 -9.27 1.10 -5.48
N ASP A 30 -9.94 2.23 -5.74
CA ASP A 30 -9.67 3.07 -6.91
C ASP A 30 -8.32 3.78 -6.76
N ARG A 31 -7.99 4.23 -5.55
CA ARG A 31 -6.68 4.83 -5.25
C ARG A 31 -5.54 3.84 -5.44
N ILE A 32 -5.71 2.61 -4.94
CA ILE A 32 -4.74 1.52 -5.15
C ILE A 32 -4.56 1.26 -6.65
N ARG A 33 -5.65 1.22 -7.43
CA ARG A 33 -5.55 1.00 -8.87
C ARG A 33 -4.74 2.11 -9.55
N SER A 34 -5.03 3.38 -9.26
CA SER A 34 -4.28 4.49 -9.86
C SER A 34 -2.78 4.45 -9.51
N LEU A 35 -2.43 4.16 -8.26
CA LEU A 35 -1.02 4.04 -7.85
C LEU A 35 -0.30 2.83 -8.48
N ILE A 36 -1.04 1.76 -8.82
CA ILE A 36 -0.50 0.64 -9.60
C ILE A 36 -0.30 1.04 -11.06
N GLU A 37 -1.27 1.74 -11.65
CA GLU A 37 -1.19 2.26 -13.03
C GLU A 37 -0.02 3.24 -13.20
N ASP A 38 0.22 4.08 -12.18
CA ASP A 38 1.36 5.01 -12.12
C ASP A 38 2.70 4.30 -11.82
N GLY A 39 2.69 3.01 -11.50
CA GLY A 39 3.89 2.20 -11.24
C GLY A 39 4.49 2.35 -9.86
N PHE A 40 3.82 3.02 -8.92
CA PHE A 40 4.28 3.20 -7.54
C PHE A 40 3.99 1.98 -6.66
N LEU A 41 2.90 1.26 -6.96
CA LEU A 41 2.49 0.05 -6.26
C LEU A 41 2.42 -1.15 -7.22
N GLU A 42 2.51 -2.35 -6.66
CA GLU A 42 2.21 -3.59 -7.37
C GLU A 42 1.37 -4.52 -6.49
N ARG A 43 0.64 -5.43 -7.15
CA ARG A 43 -0.08 -6.53 -6.49
C ARG A 43 0.69 -7.83 -6.70
N ASP A 44 0.98 -8.54 -5.61
CA ASP A 44 1.55 -9.89 -5.70
C ASP A 44 0.47 -10.92 -6.09
N GLU A 45 0.89 -12.16 -6.35
CA GLU A 45 0.01 -13.28 -6.70
C GLU A 45 -1.00 -13.64 -5.59
N ARG A 46 -0.73 -13.19 -4.35
CA ARG A 46 -1.60 -13.39 -3.17
C ARG A 46 -2.54 -12.21 -2.94
N GLY A 47 -2.49 -11.18 -3.79
CA GLY A 47 -3.30 -9.96 -3.69
C GLY A 47 -2.77 -8.93 -2.70
N ARG A 48 -1.54 -9.07 -2.21
CA ARG A 48 -0.90 -8.08 -1.31
C ARG A 48 -0.36 -6.91 -2.10
N ILE A 49 -0.40 -5.73 -1.49
CA ILE A 49 0.08 -4.47 -2.04
C ILE A 49 1.52 -4.27 -1.61
N ARG A 50 2.40 -4.00 -2.57
CA ARG A 50 3.82 -3.72 -2.33
C ARG A 50 4.19 -2.41 -2.98
N VAL A 51 5.11 -1.67 -2.37
CA VAL A 51 5.72 -0.52 -3.03
C VAL A 51 6.76 -1.01 -4.03
N THR A 52 6.78 -0.42 -5.22
CA THR A 52 7.80 -0.72 -6.22
C THR A 52 9.11 0.03 -5.89
N ALA A 53 10.18 -0.27 -6.62
CA ALA A 53 11.42 0.51 -6.53
C ALA A 53 11.22 2.00 -6.89
N MET A 54 10.23 2.30 -7.74
CA MET A 54 9.87 3.67 -8.11
C MET A 54 9.11 4.40 -7.00
N GLY A 55 8.22 3.70 -6.29
CA GLY A 55 7.45 4.26 -5.18
C GLY A 55 8.20 4.35 -3.85
N ALA A 56 9.24 3.53 -3.65
CA ALA A 56 9.98 3.48 -2.38
C ALA A 56 10.56 4.83 -1.90
N PRO A 57 11.13 5.70 -2.78
CA PRO A 57 11.59 7.03 -2.37
C PRO A 57 10.46 7.99 -1.94
N LEU A 58 9.22 7.71 -2.34
CA LEU A 58 8.02 8.51 -2.06
C LEU A 58 7.10 7.80 -1.06
N LEU A 59 7.61 6.84 -0.29
CA LEU A 59 6.79 5.96 0.55
C LEU A 59 5.88 6.73 1.51
N ASP A 60 6.37 7.82 2.11
CA ASP A 60 5.56 8.65 3.02
C ASP A 60 4.37 9.30 2.29
N THR A 61 4.57 9.75 1.04
CA THR A 61 3.52 10.31 0.19
C THR A 61 2.55 9.24 -0.24
N VAL A 62 3.04 8.08 -0.70
CA VAL A 62 2.20 6.94 -1.10
C VAL A 62 1.35 6.45 0.07
N VAL A 63 1.91 6.39 1.28
CA VAL A 63 1.18 6.01 2.51
C VAL A 63 0.12 7.04 2.86
N ALA A 64 0.45 8.33 2.83
CA ALA A 64 -0.50 9.40 3.12
C ALA A 64 -1.69 9.35 2.15
N ASP A 65 -1.42 9.02 0.91
CA ASP A 65 -2.37 8.97 -0.19
C ASP A 65 -3.26 7.72 -0.17
N VAL A 66 -2.71 6.57 0.25
CA VAL A 66 -3.46 5.33 0.46
C VAL A 66 -4.32 5.37 1.73
N ALA A 67 -3.94 6.19 2.72
CA ALA A 67 -4.61 6.30 4.02
C ALA A 67 -5.51 7.55 4.18
N ALA A 68 -5.63 8.37 3.13
CA ALA A 68 -6.53 9.52 3.05
C ALA A 68 -7.99 9.07 2.91
#